data_AF-A0A1V3J633-F1
#
_entry.id   AF-A0A1V3J633-F1
#
_cell.length_a   1.000
_cell.length_b   1.000
_cell.length_c   1.000
_cell.angle_alpha   90.00
_cell.angle_beta   90.00
_cell.angle_gamma   90.00
#
_symmetry.space_group_name_H-M   'P 1'
#
loop_
_entity.id
_entity.type
_entity.pdbx_description
1 polymer ?
#
loop_
_entity_poly.entity_id
_entity_poly.type
_entity_poly.pdbx_seq_one_letter_code
_entity_poly.pdbx_strand_id
1 'polypeptide(L)'
;MTNSTALFSRAQQIIPGGVNSPVRAFKGVGGTPVFIQKAQGAYIYDTDSKPYIDYVGSWGPMILGHNHPTILNAVLKAAENGLSFGAPTPSEIDLAELVCELMPSIEMVRMVSSGTEATMTAIRLARGYTGRDKILKFEGCYHGHSDSLLVKAGSGALTLGQPSSPGVPEDFAKHTLTAEYNNLDSVKQLFEQFPDSIACVIIEPVAGNMNCIPPKAGFLQVLRELCDKYGALFIIDEVMTGFRVALAGAQAYYGVTPDLTTLGKVIGGGMPVGAVGGKKAVMEYLAPTGPVYQAGTLSGNPIAMAAGLACLNELKMAGNEQKLAEKTEKLCLGLKTLAEKHKVPFVVNYVGGMFGIFFTDQKEVTSYAEVMKCDTEKFKIFFHKMLDLGVYLAPSAFEAGFMSLAHTDKDIAKTLEAADIAFASLR
;
A
#
# COMPACT_ATOMS: atom_id res chain seq x y z
N MET A 1 26.37 -16.91 15.64
CA MET A 1 26.04 -15.64 14.96
C MET A 1 25.55 -16.02 13.57
N THR A 2 24.30 -15.71 13.22
CA THR A 2 23.77 -15.98 11.86
C THR A 2 24.38 -15.03 10.84
N ASN A 3 24.36 -15.35 9.54
CA ASN A 3 24.84 -14.43 8.50
C ASN A 3 24.09 -13.10 8.54
N SER A 4 22.77 -13.14 8.79
CA SER A 4 21.94 -11.93 8.96
C SER A 4 22.43 -11.03 10.11
N THR A 5 22.89 -11.60 11.23
CA THR A 5 23.41 -10.80 12.37
C THR A 5 24.69 -10.08 12.00
N ALA A 6 25.62 -10.76 11.31
CA ALA A 6 26.87 -10.16 10.87
C ALA A 6 26.64 -9.05 9.82
N LEU A 7 25.74 -9.31 8.87
CA LEU A 7 25.35 -8.32 7.86
C LEU A 7 24.68 -7.09 8.47
N PHE A 8 23.78 -7.27 9.44
CA PHE A 8 23.14 -6.15 10.12
C PHE A 8 24.15 -5.30 10.91
N SER A 9 25.07 -5.95 11.65
CA SER A 9 26.14 -5.24 12.36
C SER A 9 27.02 -4.41 11.41
N ARG A 10 27.38 -4.96 10.25
CA ARG A 10 28.10 -4.22 9.21
C ARG A 10 27.25 -3.07 8.65
N ALA A 11 25.98 -3.31 8.37
CA ALA A 11 25.07 -2.31 7.81
C ALA A 11 24.88 -1.12 8.76
N GLN A 12 24.78 -1.35 10.06
CA GLN A 12 24.64 -0.30 11.08
C GLN A 12 25.80 0.71 11.11
N GLN A 13 26.99 0.33 10.61
CA GLN A 13 28.14 1.24 10.53
C GLN A 13 28.03 2.27 9.39
N ILE A 14 27.23 1.98 8.35
CA ILE A 14 27.26 2.74 7.09
C ILE A 14 25.87 3.15 6.57
N ILE A 15 24.79 2.56 7.09
CA ILE A 15 23.41 2.88 6.71
C ILE A 15 22.66 3.28 8.00
N PRO A 16 21.94 4.40 8.05
CA PRO A 16 21.17 4.81 9.23
C PRO A 16 20.23 3.69 9.73
N GLY A 17 20.44 3.23 10.97
CA GLY A 17 19.68 2.11 11.54
C GLY A 17 19.92 0.75 10.86
N GLY A 18 20.92 0.66 9.97
CA GLY A 18 21.26 -0.53 9.19
C GLY A 18 20.34 -0.83 8.01
N VAL A 19 19.42 0.08 7.63
CA VAL A 19 18.38 -0.18 6.61
C VAL A 19 18.05 1.04 5.75
N ASN A 20 17.65 0.81 4.49
CA ASN A 20 17.17 1.86 3.56
C ASN A 20 15.66 2.16 3.68
N SER A 21 14.95 1.44 4.54
CA SER A 21 13.52 1.67 4.83
C SER A 21 13.26 1.31 6.30
N PRO A 22 12.70 2.23 7.12
CA PRO A 22 12.68 2.07 8.58
C PRO A 22 12.03 0.77 9.09
N VAL A 23 10.92 0.34 8.49
CA VAL A 23 10.19 -0.87 8.91
C VAL A 23 11.05 -2.15 8.80
N ARG A 24 12.06 -2.16 7.92
CA ARG A 24 12.96 -3.30 7.72
C ARG A 24 13.92 -3.52 8.88
N ALA A 25 14.06 -2.56 9.81
CA ALA A 25 14.94 -2.70 10.97
C ALA A 25 14.33 -3.56 12.10
N PHE A 26 13.11 -4.10 11.91
CA PHE A 26 12.39 -4.90 12.90
C PHE A 26 12.10 -4.17 14.22
N LYS A 27 12.23 -2.84 14.28
CA LYS A 27 11.93 -2.07 15.50
C LYS A 27 10.51 -2.28 16.03
N GLY A 28 9.54 -2.51 15.13
CA GLY A 28 8.15 -2.81 15.50
C GLY A 28 7.93 -4.19 16.13
N VAL A 29 8.87 -5.12 15.96
CA VAL A 29 8.78 -6.51 16.44
C VAL A 29 9.91 -6.95 17.36
N GLY A 30 10.98 -6.15 17.46
CA GLY A 30 12.21 -6.52 18.17
C GLY A 30 13.08 -7.53 17.41
N GLY A 31 14.27 -7.81 17.94
CA GLY A 31 15.23 -8.73 17.34
C GLY A 31 16.07 -8.13 16.20
N THR A 32 16.68 -9.00 15.41
CA THR A 32 17.55 -8.65 14.27
C THR A 32 16.82 -8.97 12.97
N PRO A 33 16.81 -8.07 11.97
CA PRO A 33 16.14 -8.34 10.71
C PRO A 33 16.81 -9.46 9.91
N VAL A 34 16.00 -10.19 9.16
CA VAL A 34 16.44 -11.26 8.29
C VAL A 34 16.93 -10.67 6.96
N PHE A 35 18.16 -11.01 6.55
CA PHE A 35 18.70 -10.61 5.26
C PHE A 35 18.33 -11.64 4.19
N ILE A 36 17.62 -11.21 3.16
CA ILE A 36 17.11 -12.04 2.07
C ILE A 36 18.09 -12.03 0.90
N GLN A 37 18.37 -13.22 0.34
CA GLN A 37 19.26 -13.38 -0.82
C GLN A 37 18.50 -13.82 -2.08
N LYS A 38 17.36 -14.51 -1.93
CA LYS A 38 16.59 -15.07 -3.04
C LYS A 38 15.09 -15.06 -2.72
N ALA A 39 14.26 -14.99 -3.75
CA ALA A 39 12.82 -15.21 -3.65
C ALA A 39 12.29 -15.96 -4.87
N GLN A 40 11.32 -16.86 -4.68
CA GLN A 40 10.69 -17.65 -5.75
C GLN A 40 9.27 -18.06 -5.35
N GLY A 41 8.28 -17.79 -6.20
CA GLY A 41 6.88 -18.14 -5.93
C GLY A 41 6.38 -17.47 -4.65
N ALA A 42 5.85 -18.27 -3.72
CA ALA A 42 5.40 -17.80 -2.41
C ALA A 42 6.51 -17.73 -1.34
N TYR A 43 7.78 -17.89 -1.73
CA TYR A 43 8.88 -18.05 -0.77
C TYR A 43 9.96 -16.98 -0.91
N ILE A 44 10.50 -16.56 0.23
CA ILE A 44 11.79 -15.85 0.35
C ILE A 44 12.81 -16.75 1.05
N TYR A 45 14.09 -16.54 0.77
CA TYR A 45 15.20 -17.30 1.33
C TYR A 45 16.22 -16.33 1.91
N ASP A 46 16.57 -16.55 3.17
CA ASP A 46 17.60 -15.73 3.81
C ASP A 46 19.01 -16.10 3.36
N THR A 47 19.99 -15.34 3.86
CA THR A 47 21.43 -15.53 3.61
C THR A 47 22.01 -16.80 4.25
N ASP A 48 21.21 -17.53 5.02
CA ASP A 48 21.50 -18.86 5.55
C ASP A 48 20.69 -19.96 4.82
N SER A 49 20.03 -19.61 3.70
CA SER A 49 19.17 -20.47 2.87
C SER A 49 17.91 -21.02 3.55
N LYS A 50 17.51 -20.49 4.71
CA LYS A 50 16.24 -20.86 5.35
C LYS A 50 15.08 -20.30 4.50
N PRO A 51 14.11 -21.14 4.09
CA PRO A 51 12.93 -20.68 3.37
C PRO A 51 11.87 -20.12 4.32
N TYR A 52 11.15 -19.11 3.85
CA TYR A 52 9.97 -18.57 4.52
C TYR A 52 8.82 -18.42 3.54
N ILE A 53 7.62 -18.85 3.92
CA ILE A 53 6.39 -18.49 3.20
C ILE A 53 6.15 -16.99 3.41
N ASP A 54 6.07 -16.23 2.32
CA ASP A 54 6.12 -14.77 2.36
C ASP A 54 4.74 -14.12 2.19
N TYR A 55 4.26 -13.49 3.25
CA TYR A 55 3.05 -12.66 3.25
C TYR A 55 3.34 -11.16 3.21
N VAL A 56 4.59 -10.75 3.02
CA VAL A 56 4.96 -9.36 2.72
C VAL A 56 4.93 -9.11 1.22
N GLY A 57 5.42 -10.04 0.39
CA GLY A 57 5.34 -9.92 -1.06
C GLY A 57 5.97 -8.62 -1.58
N SER A 58 7.10 -8.21 -0.99
CA SER A 58 7.75 -6.91 -1.19
C SER A 58 6.86 -5.69 -0.90
N TRP A 59 5.96 -5.82 0.08
CA TRP A 59 4.95 -4.84 0.49
C TRP A 59 3.79 -4.67 -0.51
N GLY A 60 3.56 -5.67 -1.37
CA GLY A 60 2.42 -5.71 -2.30
C GLY A 60 2.70 -6.01 -3.79
N PRO A 61 3.85 -5.68 -4.42
CA PRO A 61 4.06 -5.87 -5.85
C PRO A 61 3.97 -7.31 -6.33
N MET A 62 4.33 -8.28 -5.47
CA MET A 62 4.52 -9.69 -5.85
C MET A 62 3.21 -10.47 -5.88
N ILE A 63 2.18 -9.93 -6.54
CA ILE A 63 0.83 -10.51 -6.59
C ILE A 63 0.79 -11.85 -7.33
N LEU A 64 1.65 -12.03 -8.34
CA LEU A 64 1.84 -13.32 -9.04
C LEU A 64 2.86 -14.24 -8.35
N GLY A 65 3.42 -13.80 -7.22
CA GLY A 65 4.58 -14.42 -6.58
C GLY A 65 5.92 -13.88 -7.09
N HIS A 66 6.97 -14.19 -6.36
CA HIS A 66 8.33 -13.78 -6.67
C HIS A 66 8.89 -14.52 -7.88
N ASN A 67 9.73 -13.82 -8.66
CA ASN A 67 10.44 -14.39 -9.80
C ASN A 67 9.50 -15.15 -10.77
N HIS A 68 8.36 -14.55 -11.09
CA HIS A 68 7.41 -15.12 -12.05
C HIS A 68 8.06 -15.21 -13.44
N PRO A 69 8.05 -16.38 -14.12
CA PRO A 69 8.79 -16.57 -15.37
C PRO A 69 8.46 -15.55 -16.46
N THR A 70 7.17 -15.22 -16.64
CA THR A 70 6.74 -14.23 -17.64
C THR A 70 7.34 -12.85 -17.38
N ILE A 71 7.36 -12.41 -16.11
CA ILE A 71 7.90 -11.09 -15.74
C ILE A 71 9.42 -11.09 -15.89
N LEU A 72 10.10 -12.14 -15.40
CA LEU A 72 11.55 -12.27 -15.54
C LEU A 72 12.00 -12.22 -17.00
N ASN A 73 11.33 -12.99 -17.87
CA ASN A 73 11.66 -13.03 -19.29
C ASN A 73 11.43 -11.68 -19.97
N ALA A 74 10.36 -10.96 -19.62
CA ALA A 74 10.10 -9.62 -20.13
C ALA A 74 11.20 -8.62 -19.72
N VAL A 75 11.64 -8.68 -18.45
CA VAL A 75 12.74 -7.85 -17.94
C VAL A 75 14.07 -8.15 -18.64
N LEU A 76 14.42 -9.44 -18.80
CA LEU A 76 15.66 -9.84 -19.48
C LEU A 76 15.68 -9.35 -20.93
N LYS A 77 14.57 -9.55 -21.66
CA LYS A 77 14.43 -9.08 -23.04
C LYS A 77 14.49 -7.55 -23.15
N ALA A 78 13.90 -6.82 -22.21
CA ALA A 78 14.00 -5.36 -22.19
C ALA A 78 15.45 -4.91 -21.95
N ALA A 79 16.16 -5.57 -21.03
CA ALA A 79 17.54 -5.23 -20.67
C ALA A 79 18.53 -5.42 -21.83
N GLU A 80 18.27 -6.35 -22.76
CA GLU A 80 19.06 -6.52 -23.99
C GLU A 80 19.09 -5.24 -24.85
N ASN A 81 18.08 -4.38 -24.74
CA ASN A 81 18.00 -3.12 -25.48
C ASN A 81 18.52 -1.91 -24.70
N GLY A 82 18.97 -2.10 -23.45
CA GLY A 82 19.44 -1.04 -22.56
C GLY A 82 18.49 -0.76 -21.38
N LEU A 83 19.03 -0.15 -20.32
CA LEU A 83 18.31 0.00 -19.04
C LEU A 83 17.44 1.27 -18.96
N SER A 84 17.80 2.31 -19.72
CA SER A 84 17.07 3.59 -19.78
C SER A 84 17.53 4.40 -21.00
N PHE A 85 16.65 5.23 -21.56
CA PHE A 85 16.91 5.99 -22.79
C PHE A 85 16.78 7.51 -22.64
N GLY A 86 16.02 7.99 -21.64
CA GLY A 86 15.72 9.43 -21.51
C GLY A 86 14.86 9.99 -22.64
N ALA A 87 14.16 9.13 -23.39
CA ALA A 87 13.28 9.47 -24.50
C ALA A 87 12.07 8.52 -24.52
N PRO A 88 10.93 8.91 -25.15
CA PRO A 88 9.73 8.10 -25.19
C PRO A 88 9.93 6.73 -25.85
N THR A 89 9.19 5.73 -25.38
CA THR A 89 9.22 4.33 -25.84
C THR A 89 7.83 3.78 -26.10
N PRO A 90 7.68 2.78 -27.00
CA PRO A 90 6.39 2.12 -27.21
C PRO A 90 5.80 1.49 -25.94
N SER A 91 6.64 0.91 -25.07
CA SER A 91 6.19 0.25 -23.84
C SER A 91 5.50 1.20 -22.84
N GLU A 92 5.79 2.50 -22.90
CA GLU A 92 5.07 3.49 -22.10
C GLU A 92 3.62 3.64 -22.55
N ILE A 93 3.38 3.58 -23.86
CA ILE A 93 2.03 3.64 -24.46
C ILE A 93 1.29 2.35 -24.11
N ASP A 94 1.90 1.19 -24.36
CA ASP A 94 1.28 -0.12 -24.12
C ASP A 94 0.81 -0.27 -22.66
N LEU A 95 1.64 0.12 -21.69
CA LEU A 95 1.26 0.05 -20.28
C LEU A 95 0.21 1.12 -19.92
N ALA A 96 0.30 2.33 -20.47
CA ALA A 96 -0.70 3.37 -20.22
C ALA A 96 -2.08 2.96 -20.73
N GLU A 97 -2.17 2.43 -21.96
CA GLU A 97 -3.41 1.94 -22.55
C GLU A 97 -4.00 0.80 -21.71
N LEU A 98 -3.18 -0.16 -21.28
CA LEU A 98 -3.64 -1.26 -20.44
C LEU A 98 -4.15 -0.77 -19.07
N VAL A 99 -3.50 0.22 -18.46
CA VAL A 99 -3.98 0.81 -17.20
C VAL A 99 -5.35 1.48 -17.39
N CYS A 100 -5.52 2.27 -18.45
CA CYS A 100 -6.80 2.91 -18.76
C CYS A 100 -7.90 1.88 -19.11
N GLU A 101 -7.56 0.78 -19.80
CA GLU A 101 -8.48 -0.33 -20.08
C GLU A 101 -8.96 -0.99 -18.78
N LEU A 102 -8.05 -1.29 -17.85
CA LEU A 102 -8.36 -2.01 -16.62
C LEU A 102 -9.03 -1.12 -15.56
N MET A 103 -8.76 0.18 -15.53
CA MET A 103 -9.30 1.13 -14.56
C MET A 103 -9.97 2.33 -15.27
N PRO A 104 -11.25 2.23 -15.68
CA PRO A 104 -11.91 3.21 -16.56
C PRO A 104 -12.03 4.64 -16.01
N SER A 105 -11.83 4.88 -14.70
CA SER A 105 -11.76 6.25 -14.15
C SER A 105 -10.49 6.99 -14.59
N ILE A 106 -9.48 6.24 -15.05
CA ILE A 106 -8.21 6.75 -15.54
C ILE A 106 -8.33 6.94 -17.05
N GLU A 107 -8.68 8.15 -17.46
CA GLU A 107 -8.77 8.54 -18.89
C GLU A 107 -7.39 8.92 -19.45
N MET A 108 -6.50 9.41 -18.57
CA MET A 108 -5.09 9.69 -18.87
C MET A 108 -4.23 9.35 -17.66
N VAL A 109 -2.99 8.91 -17.90
CA VAL A 109 -2.05 8.48 -16.86
C VAL A 109 -0.64 9.03 -17.10
N ARG A 110 0.09 9.28 -16.01
CA ARG A 110 1.50 9.67 -15.98
C ARG A 110 2.29 8.69 -15.12
N MET A 111 3.33 8.10 -15.68
CA MET A 111 4.28 7.25 -14.94
C MET A 111 5.29 8.10 -14.15
N VAL A 112 5.59 7.66 -12.93
CA VAL A 112 6.55 8.26 -11.99
C VAL A 112 7.39 7.17 -11.33
N SER A 113 8.37 7.54 -10.50
CA SER A 113 9.35 6.59 -9.94
C SER A 113 8.89 5.92 -8.63
N SER A 114 7.84 6.45 -7.99
CA SER A 114 7.31 5.88 -6.74
C SER A 114 5.87 6.30 -6.46
N GLY A 115 5.22 5.62 -5.51
CA GLY A 115 3.92 6.05 -4.97
C GLY A 115 3.99 7.44 -4.32
N THR A 116 5.09 7.79 -3.64
CA THR A 116 5.30 9.14 -3.08
C THR A 116 5.30 10.23 -4.17
N GLU A 117 5.92 9.94 -5.32
CA GLU A 117 5.88 10.87 -6.47
C GLU A 117 4.48 10.97 -7.07
N ALA A 118 3.72 9.87 -7.09
CA ALA A 118 2.35 9.88 -7.59
C ALA A 118 1.44 10.74 -6.72
N THR A 119 1.49 10.56 -5.39
CA THR A 119 0.67 11.32 -4.44
C THR A 119 1.04 12.80 -4.39
N MET A 120 2.34 13.14 -4.39
CA MET A 120 2.74 14.55 -4.46
C MET A 120 2.25 15.21 -5.76
N THR A 121 2.25 14.47 -6.87
CA THR A 121 1.80 14.97 -8.16
C THR A 121 0.28 15.13 -8.19
N ALA A 122 -0.47 14.14 -7.69
CA ALA A 122 -1.93 14.19 -7.60
C ALA A 122 -2.40 15.38 -6.74
N ILE A 123 -1.77 15.60 -5.58
CA ILE A 123 -2.07 16.73 -4.70
C ILE A 123 -1.73 18.07 -5.38
N ARG A 124 -0.55 18.18 -6.01
CA ARG A 124 -0.16 19.40 -6.73
C ARG A 124 -1.14 19.70 -7.87
N LEU A 125 -1.57 18.67 -8.59
CA LEU A 125 -2.53 18.77 -9.67
C LEU A 125 -3.90 19.21 -9.15
N ALA A 126 -4.39 18.64 -8.05
CA ALA A 126 -5.64 19.07 -7.44
C ALA A 126 -5.61 20.53 -6.98
N ARG A 127 -4.52 20.97 -6.35
CA ARG A 127 -4.31 22.38 -5.99
C ARG A 127 -4.32 23.28 -7.23
N GLY A 128 -3.55 22.91 -8.26
CA GLY A 128 -3.45 23.68 -9.50
C GLY A 128 -4.76 23.75 -10.29
N TYR A 129 -5.55 22.67 -10.29
CA TYR A 129 -6.84 22.59 -10.98
C TYR A 129 -7.94 23.37 -10.26
N THR A 130 -7.99 23.29 -8.92
CA THR A 130 -9.04 23.93 -8.11
C THR A 130 -8.71 25.37 -7.70
N GLY A 131 -7.43 25.76 -7.73
CA GLY A 131 -6.96 27.04 -7.18
C GLY A 131 -7.01 27.12 -5.64
N ARG A 132 -7.10 25.97 -4.95
CA ARG A 132 -7.26 25.87 -3.49
C ARG A 132 -6.02 25.26 -2.85
N ASP A 133 -5.79 25.56 -1.57
CA ASP A 133 -4.57 25.15 -0.88
C ASP A 133 -4.71 23.92 0.01
N LYS A 134 -5.87 23.74 0.66
CA LYS A 134 -5.99 22.72 1.71
C LYS A 134 -6.19 21.33 1.11
N ILE A 135 -5.62 20.33 1.76
CA ILE A 135 -5.90 18.92 1.51
C ILE A 135 -6.50 18.29 2.76
N LEU A 136 -7.35 17.29 2.58
CA LEU A 136 -7.89 16.48 3.68
C LEU A 136 -7.39 15.04 3.51
N LYS A 137 -6.72 14.52 4.54
CA LYS A 137 -6.27 13.13 4.63
C LYS A 137 -6.84 12.46 5.88
N PHE A 138 -6.57 11.17 6.06
CA PHE A 138 -7.05 10.40 7.19
C PHE A 138 -5.92 9.98 8.13
N GLU A 139 -6.17 9.97 9.43
CA GLU A 139 -5.24 9.41 10.41
C GLU A 139 -5.03 7.91 10.15
N GLY A 140 -3.79 7.44 10.30
CA GLY A 140 -3.39 6.06 10.00
C GLY A 140 -3.12 5.77 8.53
N CYS A 141 -3.62 6.59 7.59
CA CYS A 141 -3.26 6.46 6.18
C CYS A 141 -1.85 7.01 5.89
N TYR A 142 -1.16 6.39 4.94
CA TYR A 142 0.17 6.81 4.48
C TYR A 142 0.22 6.96 2.95
N HIS A 143 0.60 8.16 2.52
CA HIS A 143 0.61 8.57 1.12
C HIS A 143 2.01 8.98 0.66
N GLY A 144 3.05 8.36 1.23
CA GLY A 144 4.43 8.80 1.04
C GLY A 144 4.87 9.87 2.04
N HIS A 145 6.15 10.24 1.97
CA HIS A 145 6.81 11.09 2.97
C HIS A 145 7.06 12.53 2.45
N SER A 146 6.14 13.07 1.63
CA SER A 146 6.21 14.49 1.27
C SER A 146 5.83 15.37 2.46
N ASP A 147 6.43 16.55 2.58
CA ASP A 147 6.34 17.37 3.79
C ASP A 147 4.89 17.70 4.19
N SER A 148 4.00 17.96 3.21
CA SER A 148 2.59 18.24 3.49
C SER A 148 1.80 17.03 3.99
N LEU A 149 2.36 15.82 3.94
CA LEU A 149 1.71 14.59 4.40
C LEU A 149 2.27 14.09 5.74
N LEU A 150 3.45 14.57 6.15
CA LEU A 150 4.05 14.35 7.47
C LEU A 150 3.42 15.27 8.53
N VAL A 151 2.09 15.15 8.66
CA VAL A 151 1.24 16.04 9.45
C VAL A 151 0.29 15.21 10.32
N LYS A 152 0.19 15.58 11.60
CA LYS A 152 -0.82 15.10 12.55
C LYS A 152 -1.90 16.17 12.77
N ALA A 153 -3.04 15.76 13.33
CA ALA A 153 -4.07 16.70 13.73
C ALA A 153 -3.52 17.74 14.73
N GLY A 154 -3.97 18.98 14.62
CA GLY A 154 -3.67 20.02 15.61
C GLY A 154 -4.34 19.74 16.94
N SER A 155 -3.79 20.31 18.02
CA SER A 155 -4.32 20.11 19.38
C SER A 155 -5.50 21.03 19.69
N GLY A 156 -6.59 20.48 20.25
CA GLY A 156 -7.69 21.25 20.82
C GLY A 156 -8.44 22.12 19.82
N ALA A 157 -8.51 23.44 20.06
CA ALA A 157 -9.18 24.41 19.19
C ALA A 157 -8.40 24.74 17.90
N LEU A 158 -7.18 24.23 17.74
CA LEU A 158 -6.37 24.41 16.54
C LEU A 158 -6.68 23.28 15.56
N THR A 159 -7.55 23.54 14.58
CA THR A 159 -7.86 22.59 13.49
C THR A 159 -6.79 22.55 12.39
N LEU A 160 -5.76 23.40 12.49
CA LEU A 160 -4.64 23.43 11.57
C LEU A 160 -3.66 22.27 11.85
N GLY A 161 -3.17 21.65 10.79
CA GLY A 161 -2.19 20.57 10.88
C GLY A 161 -0.88 20.99 11.54
N GLN A 162 -0.26 20.07 12.27
CA GLN A 162 1.06 20.24 12.86
C GLN A 162 2.05 19.21 12.31
N PRO A 163 3.33 19.57 12.11
CA PRO A 163 4.36 18.61 11.70
C PRO A 163 4.39 17.38 12.62
N SER A 164 4.47 16.19 12.03
CA SER A 164 4.64 14.93 12.77
C SER A 164 6.10 14.45 12.83
N SER A 165 7.00 15.13 12.13
CA SER A 165 8.44 14.84 12.09
C SER A 165 9.26 16.13 12.13
N PRO A 166 10.41 16.17 12.83
CA PRO A 166 11.38 17.25 12.69
C PRO A 166 11.82 17.43 11.22
N GLY A 167 12.18 18.66 10.86
CA GLY A 167 12.60 19.04 9.51
C GLY A 167 11.46 19.51 8.59
N VAL A 168 10.20 19.36 9.00
CA VAL A 168 9.03 19.89 8.28
C VAL A 168 8.61 21.24 8.89
N PRO A 169 8.68 22.36 8.13
CA PRO A 169 8.20 23.65 8.59
C PRO A 169 6.70 23.66 8.88
N GLU A 170 6.26 24.46 9.85
CA GLU A 170 4.82 24.64 10.17
C GLU A 170 4.01 25.11 8.96
N ASP A 171 4.62 25.96 8.11
CA ASP A 171 4.01 26.46 6.89
C ASP A 171 3.64 25.36 5.89
N PHE A 172 4.33 24.21 5.93
CA PHE A 172 4.03 23.07 5.07
C PHE A 172 2.92 22.18 5.66
N ALA A 173 2.69 22.26 6.98
CA ALA A 173 1.68 21.48 7.69
C ALA A 173 0.29 22.15 7.76
N LYS A 174 0.25 23.50 7.83
CA LYS A 174 -1.00 24.27 8.05
C LYS A 174 -2.08 24.07 6.98
N HIS A 175 -1.70 23.59 5.79
CA HIS A 175 -2.62 23.32 4.68
C HIS A 175 -3.10 21.86 4.63
N THR A 176 -2.78 21.05 5.63
CA THR A 176 -3.19 19.64 5.69
C THR A 176 -4.12 19.41 6.86
N LEU A 177 -5.37 19.09 6.54
CA LEU A 177 -6.40 18.68 7.48
C LEU A 177 -6.32 17.15 7.66
N THR A 178 -6.56 16.69 8.89
CA THR A 178 -6.60 15.24 9.19
C THR A 178 -7.95 14.90 9.78
N ALA A 179 -8.69 14.03 9.09
CA ALA A 179 -9.94 13.42 9.54
C ALA A 179 -9.69 12.02 10.11
N GLU A 180 -10.71 11.44 10.73
CA GLU A 180 -10.68 10.07 11.24
C GLU A 180 -11.21 9.11 10.17
N TYR A 181 -10.44 8.05 9.86
CA TYR A 181 -10.87 7.02 8.91
C TYR A 181 -12.16 6.33 9.41
N ASN A 182 -13.12 6.09 8.52
CA ASN A 182 -14.46 5.56 8.83
C ASN A 182 -15.33 6.42 9.77
N ASN A 183 -15.00 7.70 9.98
CA ASN A 183 -15.82 8.66 10.73
C ASN A 183 -16.27 9.81 9.82
N LEU A 184 -17.48 9.70 9.26
CA LEU A 184 -18.05 10.71 8.36
C LEU A 184 -18.30 12.07 9.03
N ASP A 185 -18.59 12.09 10.32
CA ASP A 185 -18.87 13.35 11.01
C ASP A 185 -17.60 14.19 11.14
N SER A 186 -16.45 13.55 11.36
CA SER A 186 -15.14 14.24 11.34
C SER A 186 -14.86 14.91 9.99
N VAL A 187 -15.29 14.28 8.89
CA VAL A 187 -15.09 14.81 7.53
C VAL A 187 -16.06 15.95 7.24
N LYS A 188 -17.35 15.77 7.56
CA LYS A 188 -18.38 16.80 7.36
C LYS A 188 -18.03 18.09 8.10
N GLN A 189 -17.58 17.99 9.36
CA GLN A 189 -17.15 19.14 10.15
C GLN A 189 -16.03 19.93 9.46
N LEU A 190 -15.04 19.25 8.87
CA LEU A 190 -13.95 19.91 8.15
C LEU A 190 -14.41 20.60 6.86
N PHE A 191 -15.33 19.98 6.11
CA PHE A 191 -15.94 20.64 4.95
C PHE A 191 -16.82 21.84 5.33
N GLU A 192 -17.58 21.75 6.42
CA GLU A 192 -18.38 22.87 6.93
C GLU A 192 -17.51 24.02 7.41
N GLN A 193 -16.35 23.72 8.02
CA GLN A 193 -15.40 24.73 8.47
C GLN A 193 -14.60 25.37 7.33
N PHE A 194 -14.33 24.62 6.24
CA PHE A 194 -13.48 25.04 5.13
C PHE A 194 -14.12 24.82 3.75
N PRO A 195 -15.34 25.32 3.50
CA PRO A 195 -16.18 24.91 2.37
C PRO A 195 -15.52 25.12 0.99
N ASP A 196 -14.80 26.22 0.81
CA ASP A 196 -14.19 26.59 -0.48
C ASP A 196 -12.66 26.49 -0.48
N SER A 197 -12.06 25.93 0.57
CA SER A 197 -10.59 25.91 0.73
C SER A 197 -9.95 24.55 0.47
N ILE A 198 -10.73 23.47 0.43
CA ILE A 198 -10.23 22.11 0.23
C ILE A 198 -10.10 21.83 -1.27
N ALA A 199 -8.87 21.63 -1.73
CA ALA A 199 -8.52 21.23 -3.08
C ALA A 199 -8.84 19.77 -3.33
N CYS A 200 -8.53 18.91 -2.36
CA CYS A 200 -8.81 17.48 -2.46
C CYS A 200 -8.97 16.77 -1.12
N VAL A 201 -9.66 15.64 -1.19
CA VAL A 201 -9.61 14.56 -0.19
C VAL A 201 -8.73 13.46 -0.77
N ILE A 202 -7.75 12.97 -0.01
CA ILE A 202 -6.92 11.82 -0.38
C ILE A 202 -7.11 10.70 0.64
N ILE A 203 -7.29 9.46 0.16
CA ILE A 203 -7.58 8.31 1.01
C ILE A 203 -7.04 6.99 0.45
N GLU A 204 -6.57 6.09 1.32
CA GLU A 204 -6.43 4.68 0.99
C GLU A 204 -7.83 4.02 1.05
N PRO A 205 -8.40 3.54 -0.06
CA PRO A 205 -9.79 3.06 -0.08
C PRO A 205 -10.00 1.83 0.81
N VAL A 206 -8.93 1.05 1.03
CA VAL A 206 -8.75 0.13 2.15
C VAL A 206 -7.43 0.54 2.77
N ALA A 207 -7.43 0.96 4.04
CA ALA A 207 -6.17 1.32 4.68
C ALA A 207 -5.31 0.08 4.85
N GLY A 208 -4.02 0.19 4.52
CA GLY A 208 -3.03 -0.87 4.71
C GLY A 208 -1.87 -0.48 5.62
N ASN A 209 -1.65 0.82 5.83
CA ASN A 209 -0.56 1.36 6.65
C ASN A 209 -0.91 1.61 8.13
N MET A 210 -2.12 1.20 8.53
CA MET A 210 -2.52 1.01 9.92
C MET A 210 -3.07 -0.40 10.13
N ASN A 211 -2.43 -1.37 9.47
CA ASN A 211 -2.94 -2.72 9.20
C ASN A 211 -4.13 -2.66 8.23
N CYS A 212 -4.74 -3.80 7.91
CA CYS A 212 -5.82 -3.85 6.93
C CYS A 212 -7.16 -3.41 7.55
N ILE A 213 -7.63 -2.21 7.19
CA ILE A 213 -8.91 -1.65 7.63
C ILE A 213 -9.78 -1.33 6.41
N PRO A 214 -10.75 -2.22 6.07
CA PRO A 214 -11.75 -1.94 5.06
C PRO A 214 -12.64 -0.73 5.43
N PRO A 215 -13.18 -0.02 4.44
CA PRO A 215 -14.11 1.08 4.67
C PRO A 215 -15.44 0.53 5.21
N LYS A 216 -16.08 1.27 6.12
CA LYS A 216 -17.47 1.02 6.51
C LYS A 216 -18.38 1.23 5.31
N ALA A 217 -19.50 0.50 5.27
CA ALA A 217 -20.50 0.64 4.23
C ALA A 217 -20.93 2.11 4.07
N GLY A 218 -20.93 2.61 2.84
CA GLY A 218 -21.30 3.99 2.52
C GLY A 218 -20.21 5.04 2.76
N PHE A 219 -19.10 4.70 3.42
CA PHE A 219 -18.06 5.68 3.77
C PHE A 219 -17.46 6.34 2.51
N LEU A 220 -16.97 5.55 1.56
CA LEU A 220 -16.36 6.07 0.33
C LEU A 220 -17.36 6.82 -0.56
N GLN A 221 -18.62 6.37 -0.60
CA GLN A 221 -19.68 7.02 -1.38
C GLN A 221 -19.99 8.41 -0.82
N VAL A 222 -20.09 8.55 0.52
CA VAL A 222 -20.31 9.86 1.14
C VAL A 222 -19.10 10.78 0.97
N LEU A 223 -17.86 10.26 0.98
CA LEU A 223 -16.68 11.08 0.64
C LEU A 223 -16.76 11.64 -0.78
N ARG A 224 -17.15 10.80 -1.75
CA ARG A 224 -17.38 11.21 -3.14
C ARG A 224 -18.44 12.31 -3.22
N GLU A 225 -19.59 12.12 -2.57
CA GLU A 225 -20.68 13.10 -2.53
C GLU A 225 -20.25 14.44 -1.92
N LEU A 226 -19.45 14.41 -0.85
CA LEU A 226 -18.90 15.62 -0.23
C LEU A 226 -17.92 16.33 -1.16
N CYS A 227 -17.03 15.60 -1.81
CA CYS A 227 -16.13 16.18 -2.82
C CYS A 227 -16.92 16.87 -3.94
N ASP A 228 -17.98 16.22 -4.45
CA ASP A 228 -18.85 16.79 -5.48
C ASP A 228 -19.58 18.06 -5.00
N LYS A 229 -20.15 18.00 -3.79
CA LYS A 229 -20.89 19.12 -3.19
C LYS A 229 -20.02 20.35 -2.98
N TYR A 230 -18.79 20.18 -2.51
CA TYR A 230 -17.88 21.27 -2.15
C TYR A 230 -16.87 21.62 -3.27
N GLY A 231 -16.88 20.89 -4.39
CA GLY A 231 -15.97 21.11 -5.51
C GLY A 231 -14.51 20.76 -5.21
N ALA A 232 -14.27 19.85 -4.26
CA ALA A 232 -12.95 19.27 -4.01
C ALA A 232 -12.73 18.04 -4.91
N LEU A 233 -11.49 17.76 -5.31
CA LEU A 233 -11.19 16.51 -6.02
C LEU A 233 -11.10 15.34 -5.04
N PHE A 234 -11.68 14.21 -5.41
CA PHE A 234 -11.53 12.95 -4.69
C PHE A 234 -10.37 12.15 -5.26
N ILE A 235 -9.34 11.96 -4.45
CA ILE A 235 -8.14 11.19 -4.79
C ILE A 235 -8.17 9.87 -4.02
N ILE A 236 -8.14 8.76 -4.76
CA ILE A 236 -7.98 7.44 -4.16
C ILE A 236 -6.53 6.99 -4.34
N ASP A 237 -5.87 6.71 -3.23
CA ASP A 237 -4.54 6.12 -3.21
C ASP A 237 -4.62 4.60 -3.30
N GLU A 238 -4.46 4.10 -4.53
CA GLU A 238 -4.44 2.68 -4.87
C GLU A 238 -3.01 2.14 -5.03
N VAL A 239 -2.00 2.78 -4.42
CA VAL A 239 -0.63 2.27 -4.43
C VAL A 239 -0.55 0.88 -3.78
N MET A 240 -1.45 0.54 -2.85
CA MET A 240 -1.53 -0.82 -2.26
C MET A 240 -2.69 -1.65 -2.80
N THR A 241 -3.86 -1.04 -2.97
CA THR A 241 -5.11 -1.72 -3.31
C THR A 241 -5.29 -1.96 -4.80
N GLY A 242 -4.63 -1.16 -5.64
CA GLY A 242 -4.74 -1.21 -7.09
C GLY A 242 -4.31 -2.55 -7.64
N PHE A 243 -5.15 -3.14 -8.50
CA PHE A 243 -4.98 -4.48 -9.07
C PHE A 243 -4.94 -5.63 -8.05
N ARG A 244 -5.16 -5.35 -6.76
CA ARG A 244 -5.02 -6.33 -5.66
C ARG A 244 -6.34 -6.62 -4.96
N VAL A 245 -7.09 -5.57 -4.63
CA VAL A 245 -8.43 -5.71 -4.04
C VAL A 245 -9.38 -6.29 -5.10
N ALA A 246 -9.32 -5.71 -6.29
CA ALA A 246 -9.89 -6.22 -7.53
C ALA A 246 -8.97 -5.82 -8.69
N LEU A 247 -9.17 -6.41 -9.87
CA LEU A 247 -8.41 -6.10 -11.09
C LEU A 247 -8.49 -4.61 -11.43
N ALA A 248 -9.69 -4.04 -11.33
CA ALA A 248 -9.96 -2.61 -11.52
C ALA A 248 -9.79 -1.77 -10.24
N GLY A 249 -9.11 -2.32 -9.22
CA GLY A 249 -8.85 -1.65 -7.94
C GLY A 249 -10.02 -1.66 -6.96
N ALA A 250 -9.78 -1.13 -5.77
CA ALA A 250 -10.80 -0.96 -4.74
C ALA A 250 -11.91 0.01 -5.17
N GLN A 251 -11.60 0.97 -6.03
CA GLN A 251 -12.61 1.87 -6.61
C GLN A 251 -13.74 1.11 -7.32
N ALA A 252 -13.40 0.08 -8.12
CA ALA A 252 -14.39 -0.77 -8.76
C ALA A 252 -15.08 -1.72 -7.77
N TYR A 253 -14.30 -2.30 -6.84
CA TYR A 253 -14.83 -3.22 -5.82
C TYR A 253 -15.90 -2.57 -4.94
N TYR A 254 -15.72 -1.30 -4.57
CA TYR A 254 -16.67 -0.54 -3.76
C TYR A 254 -17.63 0.33 -4.59
N GLY A 255 -17.55 0.31 -5.92
CA GLY A 255 -18.42 1.08 -6.80
C GLY A 255 -18.34 2.59 -6.57
N VAL A 256 -17.12 3.13 -6.47
CA VAL A 256 -16.87 4.58 -6.28
C VAL A 256 -15.86 5.09 -7.31
N THR A 257 -16.16 6.20 -7.98
CA THR A 257 -15.30 6.77 -9.02
C THR A 257 -14.53 7.99 -8.50
N PRO A 258 -13.20 7.93 -8.38
CA PRO A 258 -12.39 9.08 -8.00
C PRO A 258 -12.19 10.06 -9.16
N ASP A 259 -11.73 11.27 -8.86
CA ASP A 259 -11.23 12.21 -9.87
C ASP A 259 -9.80 11.87 -10.29
N LEU A 260 -8.99 11.42 -9.34
CA LEU A 260 -7.60 10.98 -9.53
C LEU A 260 -7.33 9.69 -8.75
N THR A 261 -6.51 8.81 -9.31
CA THR A 261 -6.00 7.60 -8.69
C THR A 261 -4.47 7.65 -8.67
N THR A 262 -3.87 7.27 -7.54
CA THR A 262 -2.42 6.99 -7.49
C THR A 262 -2.17 5.50 -7.45
N LEU A 263 -1.17 5.05 -8.21
CA LEU A 263 -0.81 3.65 -8.37
C LEU A 263 0.68 3.46 -8.08
N GLY A 264 1.05 2.23 -7.77
CA GLY A 264 2.42 1.79 -7.58
C GLY A 264 2.46 0.28 -7.44
N LYS A 265 3.57 -0.24 -6.93
CA LYS A 265 3.71 -1.65 -6.58
C LYS A 265 3.41 -2.60 -7.74
N VAL A 266 2.18 -3.12 -7.85
CA VAL A 266 1.78 -4.14 -8.84
C VAL A 266 1.99 -3.65 -10.27
N ILE A 267 1.77 -2.36 -10.56
CA ILE A 267 1.97 -1.79 -11.90
C ILE A 267 3.42 -1.86 -12.39
N GLY A 268 4.39 -2.14 -11.51
CA GLY A 268 5.79 -2.33 -11.88
C GLY A 268 6.25 -3.77 -11.92
N GLY A 269 5.38 -4.74 -11.63
CA GLY A 269 5.77 -6.15 -11.56
C GLY A 269 6.93 -6.41 -10.59
N GLY A 270 7.10 -5.58 -9.56
CA GLY A 270 8.23 -5.64 -8.62
C GLY A 270 9.32 -4.57 -8.81
N MET A 271 9.32 -3.86 -9.93
CA MET A 271 10.25 -2.74 -10.19
C MET A 271 9.75 -1.42 -9.57
N PRO A 272 10.64 -0.48 -9.23
CA PRO A 272 10.26 0.85 -8.76
C PRO A 272 9.51 1.64 -9.85
N VAL A 273 8.22 1.88 -9.62
CA VAL A 273 7.35 2.72 -10.45
C VAL A 273 6.11 3.11 -9.66
N GLY A 274 5.61 4.31 -9.93
CA GLY A 274 4.29 4.78 -9.53
C GLY A 274 3.56 5.34 -10.74
N ALA A 275 2.28 5.65 -10.59
CA ALA A 275 1.54 6.39 -11.60
C ALA A 275 0.48 7.28 -10.95
N VAL A 276 0.14 8.38 -11.61
CA VAL A 276 -1.05 9.18 -11.30
C VAL A 276 -1.90 9.27 -12.55
N GLY A 277 -3.20 9.04 -12.42
CA GLY A 277 -4.13 9.12 -13.53
C GLY A 277 -5.54 9.44 -13.07
N GLY A 278 -6.43 9.75 -14.00
CA GLY A 278 -7.81 10.10 -13.66
C GLY A 278 -8.51 10.82 -14.80
N LYS A 279 -9.45 11.69 -14.45
CA LYS A 279 -10.20 12.51 -15.41
C LYS A 279 -9.27 13.32 -16.30
N LYS A 280 -9.47 13.24 -17.62
CA LYS A 280 -8.69 13.91 -18.64
C LYS A 280 -8.59 15.42 -18.40
N ALA A 281 -9.71 16.06 -18.08
CA ALA A 281 -9.76 17.50 -17.81
C ALA A 281 -8.84 17.94 -16.66
N VAL A 282 -8.61 17.05 -15.67
CA VAL A 282 -7.68 17.31 -14.55
C VAL A 282 -6.25 16.97 -14.98
N MET A 283 -6.05 15.84 -15.66
CA MET A 283 -4.72 15.39 -16.10
C MET A 283 -4.07 16.32 -17.13
N GLU A 284 -4.85 16.96 -17.99
CA GLU A 284 -4.35 17.94 -18.98
C GLU A 284 -3.80 19.23 -18.34
N TYR A 285 -4.03 19.46 -17.03
CA TYR A 285 -3.36 20.54 -16.30
C TYR A 285 -1.88 20.25 -16.01
N LEU A 286 -1.40 19.01 -16.16
CA LEU A 286 0.02 18.68 -16.03
C LEU A 286 0.82 19.15 -17.24
N ALA A 287 2.04 19.60 -16.99
CA ALA A 287 3.04 19.84 -18.04
C ALA A 287 3.30 18.55 -18.85
N PRO A 288 3.54 18.66 -20.17
CA PRO A 288 3.70 19.90 -20.93
C PRO A 288 2.38 20.52 -21.45
N THR A 289 1.23 19.88 -21.24
CA THR A 289 -0.08 20.35 -21.74
C THR A 289 -0.58 21.55 -20.94
N GLY A 290 -0.45 21.48 -19.62
CA GLY A 290 -0.89 22.52 -18.69
C GLY A 290 0.22 23.07 -17.80
N PRO A 291 -0.12 23.98 -16.86
CA PRO A 291 0.86 24.74 -16.10
C PRO A 291 1.47 23.98 -14.91
N VAL A 292 0.90 22.85 -14.48
CA VAL A 292 1.35 22.14 -13.28
C VAL A 292 2.57 21.28 -13.59
N TYR A 293 3.72 21.63 -13.01
CA TYR A 293 4.97 20.94 -13.30
C TYR A 293 5.09 19.57 -12.60
N GLN A 294 5.49 18.57 -13.39
CA GLN A 294 6.02 17.29 -12.95
C GLN A 294 7.04 16.80 -13.98
N ALA A 295 8.17 16.28 -13.49
CA ALA A 295 9.17 15.59 -14.30
C ALA A 295 9.82 14.49 -13.46
N GLY A 296 10.38 13.48 -14.13
CA GLY A 296 11.14 12.40 -13.50
C GLY A 296 12.10 11.79 -14.52
N THR A 297 13.40 11.82 -14.23
CA THR A 297 14.45 11.38 -15.19
C THR A 297 14.33 9.91 -15.58
N LEU A 298 13.85 9.06 -14.68
CA LEU A 298 13.70 7.61 -14.87
C LEU A 298 12.22 7.17 -14.96
N SER A 299 11.29 8.12 -15.03
CA SER A 299 9.89 7.84 -15.31
C SER A 299 9.77 7.11 -16.64
N GLY A 300 8.91 6.09 -16.71
CA GLY A 300 8.69 5.34 -17.96
C GLY A 300 9.86 4.46 -18.40
N ASN A 301 10.83 4.15 -17.52
CA ASN A 301 11.97 3.31 -17.91
C ASN A 301 11.53 1.94 -18.47
N PRO A 302 12.18 1.44 -19.53
CA PRO A 302 11.70 0.28 -20.29
C PRO A 302 11.65 -1.02 -19.45
N ILE A 303 12.50 -1.13 -18.42
CA ILE A 303 12.53 -2.31 -17.55
C ILE A 303 11.27 -2.40 -16.69
N ALA A 304 10.91 -1.29 -16.02
CA ALA A 304 9.70 -1.24 -15.21
C ALA A 304 8.42 -1.35 -16.06
N MET A 305 8.41 -0.74 -17.25
CA MET A 305 7.27 -0.85 -18.18
C MET A 305 7.08 -2.30 -18.64
N ALA A 306 8.15 -3.00 -19.03
CA ALA A 306 8.08 -4.41 -19.43
C ALA A 306 7.61 -5.33 -18.28
N ALA A 307 8.14 -5.13 -17.07
CA ALA A 307 7.73 -5.90 -15.90
C ALA A 307 6.26 -5.66 -15.54
N GLY A 308 5.81 -4.40 -15.55
CA GLY A 308 4.44 -4.00 -15.32
C GLY A 308 3.46 -4.58 -16.33
N LEU A 309 3.78 -4.44 -17.62
CA LEU A 309 2.97 -4.95 -18.72
C LEU A 309 2.82 -6.47 -18.65
N ALA A 310 3.91 -7.20 -18.39
CA ALA A 310 3.87 -8.64 -18.19
C ALA A 310 3.02 -9.02 -16.97
N CYS A 311 3.17 -8.31 -15.86
CA CYS A 311 2.40 -8.53 -14.63
C CYS A 311 0.90 -8.35 -14.86
N LEU A 312 0.47 -7.23 -15.45
CA LEU A 312 -0.94 -6.93 -15.64
C LEU A 312 -1.60 -7.83 -16.70
N ASN A 313 -0.88 -8.23 -17.75
CA ASN A 313 -1.40 -9.17 -18.75
C ASN A 313 -1.64 -10.57 -18.18
N GLU A 314 -0.77 -11.06 -17.30
CA GLU A 314 -1.00 -12.31 -16.57
C GLU A 314 -2.15 -12.14 -15.56
N LEU A 315 -2.15 -11.04 -14.82
CA LEU A 315 -3.14 -10.80 -13.77
C LEU A 315 -4.57 -10.69 -14.33
N LYS A 316 -4.76 -10.07 -15.50
CA LYS A 316 -6.07 -9.92 -16.14
C LYS A 316 -6.68 -11.23 -16.68
N MET A 317 -5.95 -12.34 -16.65
CA MET A 317 -6.49 -13.64 -17.02
C MET A 317 -7.65 -14.05 -16.10
N ALA A 318 -8.67 -14.69 -16.69
CA ALA A 318 -9.90 -15.03 -16.01
C ALA A 318 -9.68 -15.87 -14.74
N GLY A 319 -10.38 -15.50 -13.66
CA GLY A 319 -10.39 -16.21 -12.38
C GLY A 319 -9.23 -15.91 -11.45
N ASN A 320 -8.22 -15.12 -11.85
CA ASN A 320 -7.10 -14.78 -10.96
C ASN A 320 -7.54 -13.95 -9.75
N GLU A 321 -8.37 -12.93 -9.94
CA GLU A 321 -8.93 -12.13 -8.84
C GLU A 321 -9.67 -13.01 -7.81
N GLN A 322 -10.57 -13.87 -8.28
CA GLN A 322 -11.35 -14.78 -7.43
C GLN A 322 -10.43 -15.74 -6.67
N LYS A 323 -9.47 -16.38 -7.35
CA LYS A 323 -8.50 -17.29 -6.71
C LYS A 323 -7.70 -16.59 -5.61
N LEU A 324 -7.31 -15.33 -5.84
CA LEU A 324 -6.57 -14.54 -4.85
C LEU A 324 -7.44 -14.30 -3.60
N ALA A 325 -8.69 -13.88 -3.79
CA ALA A 325 -9.64 -13.63 -2.70
C ALA A 325 -9.94 -14.89 -1.89
N GLU A 326 -10.23 -16.02 -2.56
CA GLU A 326 -10.51 -17.31 -1.91
C GLU A 326 -9.33 -17.80 -1.05
N LYS A 327 -8.09 -17.62 -1.55
CA LYS A 327 -6.87 -17.96 -0.78
C LYS A 327 -6.72 -17.08 0.45
N THR A 328 -6.94 -15.78 0.31
CA THR A 328 -6.88 -14.83 1.44
C THR A 328 -7.92 -15.18 2.50
N GLU A 329 -9.16 -15.43 2.09
CA GLU A 329 -10.25 -15.83 2.98
C GLU A 329 -9.90 -17.13 3.73
N LYS A 330 -9.45 -18.15 3.01
CA LYS A 330 -9.06 -19.45 3.60
C LYS A 330 -8.00 -19.28 4.69
N LEU A 331 -6.98 -18.46 4.44
CA LEU A 331 -5.95 -18.15 5.45
C LEU A 331 -6.58 -17.44 6.66
N CYS A 332 -7.36 -16.38 6.44
CA CYS A 332 -7.89 -15.53 7.51
C CYS A 332 -8.87 -16.29 8.42
N LEU A 333 -9.81 -17.04 7.83
CA LEU A 333 -10.76 -17.85 8.58
C LEU A 333 -10.08 -19.01 9.31
N GLY A 334 -9.02 -19.58 8.72
CA GLY A 334 -8.17 -20.57 9.38
C GLY A 334 -7.47 -20.00 10.61
N LEU A 335 -6.83 -18.83 10.49
CA LEU A 335 -6.18 -18.15 11.62
C LEU A 335 -7.17 -17.83 12.74
N LYS A 336 -8.35 -17.32 12.39
CA LYS A 336 -9.43 -17.03 13.35
C LYS A 336 -9.85 -18.28 14.12
N THR A 337 -10.09 -19.38 13.42
CA THR A 337 -10.48 -20.67 14.03
C THR A 337 -9.41 -21.18 15.01
N LEU A 338 -8.13 -21.03 14.67
CA LEU A 338 -7.02 -21.44 15.54
C LEU A 338 -6.88 -20.54 16.78
N ALA A 339 -7.06 -19.23 16.62
CA ALA A 339 -7.08 -18.31 17.75
C ALA A 339 -8.21 -18.67 18.74
N GLU A 340 -9.40 -18.96 18.23
CA GLU A 340 -10.55 -19.43 19.03
C GLU A 340 -10.26 -20.75 19.77
N LYS A 341 -9.66 -21.74 19.08
CA LYS A 341 -9.20 -23.01 19.67
C LYS A 341 -8.25 -22.78 20.86
N HIS A 342 -7.38 -21.78 20.78
CA HIS A 342 -6.42 -21.43 21.83
C HIS A 342 -6.91 -20.37 22.82
N LYS A 343 -8.15 -19.89 22.66
CA LYS A 343 -8.75 -18.82 23.47
C LYS A 343 -7.92 -17.52 23.45
N VAL A 344 -7.32 -17.21 22.31
CA VAL A 344 -6.60 -15.95 22.08
C VAL A 344 -7.57 -14.95 21.46
N PRO A 345 -7.83 -13.79 22.10
CA PRO A 345 -8.67 -12.73 21.52
C PRO A 345 -8.07 -12.21 20.21
N PHE A 346 -8.83 -12.35 19.13
CA PHE A 346 -8.29 -12.19 17.79
C PHE A 346 -9.36 -11.77 16.77
N VAL A 347 -9.03 -10.77 15.95
CA VAL A 347 -9.85 -10.30 14.83
C VAL A 347 -9.01 -10.39 13.55
N VAL A 348 -9.68 -10.72 12.44
CA VAL A 348 -9.12 -10.65 11.10
C VAL A 348 -9.96 -9.73 10.24
N ASN A 349 -9.30 -8.89 9.44
CA ASN A 349 -9.92 -8.17 8.33
C ASN A 349 -9.29 -8.67 7.04
N TYR A 350 -10.07 -8.80 5.98
CA TYR A 350 -9.55 -9.15 4.66
C TYR A 350 -10.42 -8.61 3.54
N VAL A 351 -9.80 -8.32 2.41
CA VAL A 351 -10.48 -7.90 1.18
C VAL A 351 -9.56 -8.16 -0.01
N GLY A 352 -10.07 -8.90 -1.01
CA GLY A 352 -9.29 -9.35 -2.16
C GLY A 352 -7.98 -10.05 -1.73
N GLY A 353 -6.84 -9.56 -2.22
CA GLY A 353 -5.52 -10.06 -1.85
C GLY A 353 -4.87 -9.44 -0.61
N MET A 354 -5.59 -8.68 0.22
CA MET A 354 -5.08 -8.01 1.42
C MET A 354 -5.73 -8.58 2.69
N PHE A 355 -4.96 -8.65 3.77
CA PHE A 355 -5.49 -9.04 5.07
C PHE A 355 -4.77 -8.36 6.22
N GLY A 356 -5.41 -8.39 7.39
CA GLY A 356 -4.90 -7.88 8.64
C GLY A 356 -5.26 -8.80 9.80
N ILE A 357 -4.34 -8.91 10.75
CA ILE A 357 -4.52 -9.69 11.97
C ILE A 357 -4.36 -8.80 13.19
N PHE A 358 -5.24 -8.96 14.17
CA PHE A 358 -5.33 -8.09 15.33
C PHE A 358 -5.51 -8.92 16.59
N PHE A 359 -4.62 -8.75 17.57
CA PHE A 359 -4.76 -9.36 18.89
C PHE A 359 -5.55 -8.40 19.77
N THR A 360 -6.82 -8.70 20.03
CA THR A 360 -7.75 -7.74 20.66
C THR A 360 -9.01 -8.42 21.16
N ASP A 361 -9.57 -7.91 22.26
CA ASP A 361 -10.91 -8.29 22.77
C ASP A 361 -12.05 -7.53 22.07
N GLN A 362 -11.72 -6.55 21.24
CA GLN A 362 -12.69 -5.83 20.41
C GLN A 362 -13.37 -6.80 19.43
N LYS A 363 -14.67 -6.61 19.18
CA LYS A 363 -15.43 -7.46 18.24
C LYS A 363 -15.00 -7.24 16.79
N GLU A 364 -14.63 -6.01 16.46
CA GLU A 364 -14.20 -5.56 15.14
C GLU A 364 -13.11 -4.50 15.30
N VAL A 365 -12.32 -4.29 14.25
CA VAL A 365 -11.31 -3.23 14.18
C VAL A 365 -11.56 -2.47 12.88
N THR A 366 -12.09 -1.25 12.99
CA THR A 366 -12.61 -0.46 11.87
C THR A 366 -12.03 0.95 11.79
N SER A 367 -11.16 1.33 12.73
CA SER A 367 -10.60 2.68 12.83
C SER A 367 -9.19 2.66 13.41
N TYR A 368 -8.43 3.72 13.17
CA TYR A 368 -7.08 3.88 13.73
C TYR A 368 -7.08 3.77 15.27
N ALA A 369 -8.05 4.40 15.94
CA ALA A 369 -8.17 4.35 17.40
C ALA A 369 -8.38 2.92 17.94
N GLU A 370 -9.07 2.05 17.21
CA GLU A 370 -9.26 0.65 17.57
C GLU A 370 -7.98 -0.18 17.31
N VAL A 371 -7.25 0.12 16.24
CA VAL A 371 -5.93 -0.48 15.97
C VAL A 371 -4.96 -0.18 17.11
N MET A 372 -4.92 1.06 17.58
CA MET A 372 -4.04 1.48 18.67
C MET A 372 -4.35 0.82 20.03
N LYS A 373 -5.53 0.20 20.19
CA LYS A 373 -5.91 -0.57 21.38
C LYS A 373 -5.54 -2.06 21.28
N CYS A 374 -5.04 -2.52 20.14
CA CYS A 374 -4.65 -3.91 19.95
C CYS A 374 -3.38 -4.25 20.74
N ASP A 375 -3.25 -5.50 21.16
CA ASP A 375 -2.12 -6.04 21.89
C ASP A 375 -0.93 -6.26 20.95
N THR A 376 -0.12 -5.21 20.82
CA THR A 376 1.07 -5.24 19.97
C THR A 376 2.13 -6.21 20.51
N GLU A 377 2.22 -6.46 21.82
CA GLU A 377 3.21 -7.40 22.39
C GLU A 377 2.88 -8.85 22.00
N LYS A 378 1.61 -9.25 22.05
CA LYS A 378 1.18 -10.56 21.51
C LYS A 378 1.51 -10.69 20.02
N PHE A 379 1.32 -9.62 19.24
CA PHE A 379 1.73 -9.62 17.84
C PHE A 379 3.24 -9.87 17.69
N LYS A 380 4.11 -9.25 18.49
CA LYS A 380 5.57 -9.48 18.41
C LYS A 380 5.93 -10.94 18.72
N ILE A 381 5.34 -11.50 19.77
CA ILE A 381 5.58 -12.91 20.15
C ILE A 381 5.10 -13.84 19.02
N PHE A 382 3.90 -13.60 18.50
CA PHE A 382 3.36 -14.35 17.38
C PHE A 382 4.25 -14.24 16.14
N PHE A 383 4.68 -13.03 15.77
CA PHE A 383 5.57 -12.78 14.65
C PHE A 383 6.86 -13.61 14.74
N HIS A 384 7.56 -13.57 15.87
CA HIS A 384 8.80 -14.33 16.04
C HIS A 384 8.57 -15.84 16.01
N LYS A 385 7.46 -16.32 16.58
CA LYS A 385 7.10 -17.75 16.49
C LYS A 385 6.80 -18.19 15.06
N MET A 386 6.06 -17.38 14.30
CA MET A 386 5.80 -17.63 12.89
C MET A 386 7.12 -17.62 12.08
N LEU A 387 8.01 -16.67 12.36
CA LEU A 387 9.32 -16.56 11.71
C LEU A 387 10.21 -17.77 12.00
N ASP A 388 10.26 -18.22 13.25
CA ASP A 388 10.98 -19.43 13.66
C ASP A 388 10.49 -20.66 12.88
N LEU A 389 9.18 -20.74 12.66
CA LEU A 389 8.50 -21.82 11.94
C LEU A 389 8.49 -21.65 10.41
N GLY A 390 9.17 -20.64 9.88
CA GLY A 390 9.34 -20.47 8.43
C GLY A 390 8.18 -19.75 7.74
N VAL A 391 7.48 -18.85 8.44
CA VAL A 391 6.49 -17.93 7.87
C VAL A 391 6.91 -16.49 8.12
N TYR A 392 7.02 -15.70 7.05
CA TYR A 392 7.41 -14.30 7.10
C TYR A 392 6.18 -13.41 6.95
N LEU A 393 5.68 -12.89 8.08
CA LEU A 393 4.62 -11.89 8.13
C LEU A 393 5.22 -10.48 8.01
N ALA A 394 4.37 -9.45 7.87
CA ALA A 394 4.83 -8.08 7.97
C ALA A 394 5.43 -7.83 9.38
N PRO A 395 6.67 -7.30 9.50
CA PRO A 395 7.32 -7.06 10.79
C PRO A 395 6.79 -5.79 11.50
N SER A 396 5.47 -5.62 11.53
CA SER A 396 4.74 -4.51 12.14
C SER A 396 3.29 -4.89 12.38
N ALA A 397 2.73 -4.56 13.55
CA ALA A 397 1.32 -4.73 13.85
C ALA A 397 0.41 -3.74 13.08
N PHE A 398 1.02 -2.78 12.37
CA PHE A 398 0.36 -1.69 11.64
C PHE A 398 0.50 -1.84 10.13
N GLU A 399 0.86 -3.01 9.63
CA GLU A 399 1.02 -3.26 8.18
C GLU A 399 0.10 -4.40 7.76
N ALA A 400 -0.57 -4.21 6.63
CA ALA A 400 -1.34 -5.28 6.00
C ALA A 400 -0.43 -6.41 5.51
N GLY A 401 -0.96 -7.63 5.53
CA GLY A 401 -0.40 -8.79 4.85
C GLY A 401 -0.95 -8.94 3.43
N PHE A 402 -0.21 -9.66 2.59
CA PHE A 402 -0.50 -9.81 1.17
C PHE A 402 -0.50 -11.28 0.75
N MET A 403 -1.59 -11.69 0.11
CA MET A 403 -1.66 -12.97 -0.60
C MET A 403 -1.03 -12.84 -2.00
N SER A 404 -0.52 -13.93 -2.55
CA SER A 404 -0.13 -14.02 -3.96
C SER A 404 -0.74 -15.26 -4.62
N LEU A 405 -0.88 -15.24 -5.94
CA LEU A 405 -1.37 -16.39 -6.70
C LEU A 405 -0.45 -17.61 -6.62
N ALA A 406 0.83 -17.40 -6.27
CA ALA A 406 1.80 -18.48 -6.09
C ALA A 406 1.60 -19.26 -4.78
N HIS A 407 0.82 -18.74 -3.83
CA HIS A 407 0.50 -19.48 -2.61
C HIS A 407 -0.40 -20.67 -2.93
N THR A 408 0.11 -21.87 -2.70
CA THR A 408 -0.65 -23.12 -2.87
C THR A 408 -1.47 -23.44 -1.61
N ASP A 409 -2.42 -24.37 -1.73
CA ASP A 409 -3.15 -24.86 -0.56
C ASP A 409 -2.23 -25.50 0.49
N LYS A 410 -1.11 -26.08 0.05
CA LYS A 410 -0.07 -26.63 0.92
C LYS A 410 0.65 -25.54 1.70
N ASP A 411 0.91 -24.38 1.07
CA ASP A 411 1.54 -23.25 1.76
C ASP A 411 0.60 -22.69 2.82
N ILE A 412 -0.68 -22.51 2.49
CA ILE A 412 -1.70 -22.07 3.46
C ILE A 412 -1.82 -23.07 4.61
N ALA A 413 -1.86 -24.38 4.34
CA ALA A 413 -1.92 -25.41 5.38
C ALA A 413 -0.71 -25.35 6.33
N LYS A 414 0.52 -25.23 5.79
CA LYS A 414 1.74 -25.06 6.60
C LYS A 414 1.71 -23.78 7.45
N THR A 415 1.20 -22.68 6.89
CA THR A 415 1.04 -21.44 7.64
C THR A 415 0.08 -21.63 8.82
N LEU A 416 -1.03 -22.35 8.62
CA LEU A 416 -1.99 -22.65 9.69
C LEU A 416 -1.41 -23.60 10.74
N GLU A 417 -0.61 -24.59 10.34
CA GLU A 417 0.14 -25.46 11.28
C GLU A 417 1.11 -24.64 12.14
N ALA A 418 1.86 -23.71 11.52
CA ALA A 418 2.75 -22.81 12.26
C ALA A 418 1.97 -21.89 13.21
N ALA A 419 0.83 -21.37 12.76
CA ALA A 419 -0.03 -20.51 13.58
C ALA A 419 -0.63 -21.26 14.77
N ASP A 420 -1.02 -22.53 14.62
CA ASP A 420 -1.54 -23.35 15.73
C ASP A 420 -0.50 -23.46 16.86
N ILE A 421 0.77 -23.66 16.51
CA ILE A 421 1.88 -23.68 17.48
C ILE A 421 2.12 -22.29 18.07
N ALA A 422 2.10 -21.24 17.24
CA ALA A 422 2.33 -19.87 17.70
C ALA A 422 1.23 -19.40 18.68
N PHE A 423 -0.04 -19.65 18.38
CA PHE A 423 -1.16 -19.32 19.27
C PHE A 423 -1.09 -20.09 20.59
N ALA A 424 -0.66 -21.35 20.59
CA ALA A 424 -0.48 -22.13 21.82
C ALA A 424 0.54 -21.48 22.79
N SER A 425 1.49 -20.71 22.26
CA SER A 425 2.52 -20.01 23.05
C SER A 425 2.10 -18.65 23.62
N LEU A 426 0.90 -18.17 23.28
CA LEU A 426 0.35 -16.87 23.73
C LEU A 426 -0.63 -17.01 24.91
N ARG A 427 -0.78 -18.22 25.45
CA ARG A 427 -1.69 -18.53 26.56
C ARG A 427 -1.17 -18.03 27.90
#